data_AF-A0A855LR07-F1
#
_entry.id   AF-A0A855LR07-F1
#
_cell.length_a   1.000
_cell.length_b   1.000
_cell.length_c   1.000
_cell.angle_alpha   90.00
_cell.angle_beta   90.00
_cell.angle_gamma   90.00
#
_symmetry.space_group_name_H-M   'P 1'
#
loop_
_entity.id
_entity.type
_entity.pdbx_description
1 polymer ?
#
loop_
_entity_poly.entity_id
_entity_poly.type
_entity_poly.pdbx_seq_one_letter_code
_entity_poly.pdbx_strand_id
1 'polypeptide(L)'
;MYIKGRYIVSACALLFFQQALASGMDCTKAASVVEKAICADKPLYELDAQMGAAYRKLMKAAPEQAEVKKAQRQWLRERDGCGEEVSCLSQRYQDRLQVLHAQWIDAVAYKPDEIDKQVMEDLQQRVREMSKESPEFALERALNSLTLGSIGSSFSAELDEDEQPLFPTTIPKDVTQDEWKALQASDIKGAAESGQTSYTLMDLDGDGQRDLIVETYSGGTGMFHYTETWRRSDGRFIRRTAEFVPQNSNDSVLFYTNDRGANQAVYLIGARGKIYFAYQNGSYGEDQVYLLNPLKVNRQVPTVSVRYDYQLKVPHTQYIEDSDKAYELEPSLQKVLTKAVTGLDANAGMTGQQKKPLCPIPKTAKDSEEYYGYGASYYAIEPVADFPVIIGDDCYVARLINWFGTYDEKNGLPAVLLMRKPESEDPQRSYSVNGRRHITQVSTSVGKTEGGADNF
;
A
#
# COMPACT_ATOMS: atom_id res chain seq x y z
N MET A 1 80.21 41.86 3.69
CA MET A 1 78.91 42.02 3.02
C MET A 1 77.92 41.10 3.72
N TYR A 2 77.03 41.69 4.53
CA TYR A 2 75.89 41.04 5.21
C TYR A 2 74.89 40.51 4.15
N ILE A 3 73.94 39.56 4.35
CA ILE A 3 72.97 39.29 5.43
C ILE A 3 72.51 37.81 5.30
N LYS A 4 72.31 37.11 6.43
CA LYS A 4 71.57 35.83 6.54
C LYS A 4 70.05 36.08 6.37
N GLY A 5 69.42 35.51 5.35
CA GLY A 5 67.97 35.54 5.18
C GLY A 5 67.25 34.45 5.98
N ARG A 6 66.47 34.86 6.98
CA ARG A 6 65.49 34.03 7.71
C ARG A 6 64.18 33.99 6.91
N TYR A 7 63.68 32.80 6.61
CA TYR A 7 62.31 32.62 6.12
C TYR A 7 61.34 32.78 7.29
N ILE A 8 60.48 33.81 7.23
CA ILE A 8 59.34 33.97 8.13
C ILE A 8 58.18 33.20 7.50
N VAL A 9 57.80 32.08 8.12
CA VAL A 9 56.55 31.38 7.81
C VAL A 9 55.42 32.21 8.43
N SER A 10 54.68 32.94 7.59
CA SER A 10 53.46 33.63 8.00
C SER A 10 52.30 32.64 7.98
N ALA A 11 51.96 32.11 9.15
CA ALA A 11 50.76 31.31 9.36
C ALA A 11 49.52 32.23 9.39
N CYS A 12 48.99 32.56 8.21
CA CYS A 12 47.62 33.06 8.11
C CYS A 12 46.67 31.89 8.42
N ALA A 13 46.23 31.82 9.67
CA ALA A 13 45.13 30.96 10.09
C ALA A 13 43.86 31.39 9.35
N LEU A 14 43.50 30.63 8.32
CA LEU A 14 42.17 30.62 7.74
C LEU A 14 41.20 30.10 8.81
N LEU A 15 40.63 31.04 9.58
CA LEU A 15 39.41 30.81 10.33
C LEU A 15 38.29 30.61 9.31
N PHE A 16 38.14 29.36 8.85
CA PHE A 16 36.89 28.90 8.27
C PHE A 16 35.85 28.99 9.40
N PHE A 17 35.06 30.06 9.41
CA PHE A 17 33.75 30.03 10.03
C PHE A 17 32.94 28.95 9.32
N GLN A 18 33.02 27.72 9.83
CA GLN A 18 31.97 26.75 9.60
C GLN A 18 30.71 27.36 10.22
N GLN A 19 29.91 28.03 9.39
CA GLN A 19 28.49 28.14 9.67
C GLN A 19 27.94 26.73 9.59
N ALA A 20 28.12 25.97 10.67
CA ALA A 20 27.30 24.80 10.92
C ALA A 20 25.86 25.32 10.89
N LEU A 21 25.11 24.93 9.87
CA LEU A 21 23.67 25.07 9.89
C LEU A 21 23.21 24.30 11.12
N ALA A 22 22.98 25.02 12.22
CA ALA A 22 22.51 24.42 13.46
C ALA A 22 21.18 23.73 13.13
N SER A 23 21.20 22.41 13.08
CA SER A 23 20.01 21.62 12.72
C SER A 23 18.97 21.75 13.85
N GLY A 24 19.43 21.85 15.10
CA GLY A 24 18.65 22.10 16.32
C GLY A 24 19.06 23.39 17.06
N MET A 25 18.71 23.48 18.34
CA MET A 25 18.95 24.64 19.19
C MET A 25 20.45 24.93 19.41
N ASP A 26 20.79 26.21 19.61
CA ASP A 26 22.15 26.64 19.90
C ASP A 26 22.47 26.41 21.38
N CYS A 27 23.16 25.30 21.68
CA CYS A 27 23.50 24.91 23.05
C CYS A 27 24.41 25.91 23.79
N THR A 28 25.10 26.80 23.09
CA THR A 28 25.87 27.88 23.73
C THR A 28 24.97 28.96 24.35
N LYS A 29 23.70 28.99 23.95
CA LYS A 29 22.68 29.93 24.42
C LYS A 29 21.65 29.29 25.37
N ALA A 30 21.84 28.03 25.74
CA ALA A 30 20.93 27.32 26.64
C ALA A 30 20.87 28.02 28.02
N ALA A 31 19.70 28.53 28.37
CA ALA A 31 19.45 29.28 29.60
C ALA A 31 18.56 28.50 30.58
N SER A 32 17.54 27.82 30.08
CA SER A 32 16.58 27.08 30.92
C SER A 32 17.12 25.71 31.36
N VAL A 33 16.53 25.15 32.42
CA VAL A 33 16.86 23.77 32.87
C VAL A 33 16.56 22.74 31.78
N VAL A 34 15.49 22.95 31.02
CA VAL A 34 15.08 22.09 29.91
C VAL A 34 16.09 22.16 28.77
N GLU A 35 16.50 23.37 28.37
CA GLU A 35 17.49 23.60 27.32
C GLU A 35 18.85 22.99 27.68
N LYS A 36 19.25 23.10 28.95
CA LYS A 36 20.48 22.45 29.45
C LYS A 36 20.37 20.93 29.42
N ALA A 37 19.22 20.36 29.80
CA ALA A 37 18.98 18.92 29.73
C ALA A 37 19.04 18.40 28.28
N ILE A 38 18.40 19.10 27.33
CA ILE A 38 18.46 18.78 25.90
C ILE A 38 19.89 18.80 25.39
N CYS A 39 20.68 19.81 25.77
CA CYS A 39 22.07 19.94 25.32
C CYS A 39 23.05 18.97 26.00
N ALA A 40 22.71 18.47 27.19
CA ALA A 40 23.52 17.48 27.91
C ALA A 40 23.27 16.04 27.42
N ASP A 41 22.10 15.77 26.83
CA ASP A 41 21.72 14.45 26.33
C ASP A 41 21.73 14.40 24.80
N LYS A 42 22.63 13.59 24.23
CA LYS A 42 22.82 13.51 22.77
C LYS A 42 21.54 13.06 22.03
N PRO A 43 20.83 11.99 22.46
CA PRO A 43 19.55 11.63 21.86
C PRO A 43 18.50 12.76 21.85
N LEU A 44 18.34 13.50 22.95
CA LEU A 44 17.42 14.64 23.00
C LEU A 44 17.84 15.76 22.05
N TYR A 45 19.13 16.05 21.94
CA TYR A 45 19.62 17.03 20.97
C TYR A 45 19.35 16.61 19.52
N GLU A 46 19.48 15.32 19.20
CA GLU A 46 19.15 14.78 17.88
C GLU A 46 17.65 14.92 17.58
N LEU A 47 16.78 14.66 18.56
CA LEU A 47 15.34 14.88 18.45
C LEU A 47 14.99 16.37 18.25
N ASP A 48 15.68 17.27 18.96
CA ASP A 48 15.52 18.72 18.77
C ASP A 48 15.91 19.18 17.37
N ALA A 49 17.04 18.67 16.85
CA ALA A 49 17.48 18.92 15.49
C ALA A 49 16.48 18.41 14.44
N GLN A 50 15.96 17.19 14.62
CA GLN A 50 14.94 16.62 13.74
C GLN A 50 13.65 17.45 13.77
N MET A 51 13.18 17.81 14.96
CA MET A 51 11.96 18.62 15.14
C MET A 51 12.14 20.01 14.50
N GLY A 52 13.28 20.66 14.72
CA GLY A 52 13.59 21.96 14.13
C GLY A 52 13.62 21.92 12.60
N ALA A 53 14.22 20.86 12.03
CA ALA A 53 14.20 20.64 10.59
C ALA A 53 12.77 20.43 10.06
N ALA A 54 12.01 19.51 10.67
CA ALA A 54 10.61 19.22 10.34
C ALA A 54 9.73 20.47 10.36
N TYR A 55 9.87 21.28 11.42
CA TYR A 55 9.15 22.55 11.54
C TYR A 55 9.49 23.52 10.41
N ARG A 56 10.78 23.70 10.08
CA ARG A 56 11.18 24.58 8.96
C ARG A 56 10.63 24.10 7.61
N LYS A 57 10.53 22.79 7.40
CA LYS A 57 9.96 22.18 6.19
C LYS A 57 8.46 22.43 6.11
N LEU A 58 7.71 22.14 7.17
CA LEU A 58 6.28 22.47 7.26
C LEU A 58 6.04 23.96 7.05
N MET A 59 6.86 24.83 7.61
CA MET A 59 6.75 26.28 7.43
C MET A 59 6.89 26.74 5.98
N LYS A 60 7.62 26.00 5.13
CA LYS A 60 7.72 26.28 3.68
C LYS A 60 6.50 25.76 2.91
N ALA A 61 5.96 24.61 3.32
CA ALA A 61 4.84 23.95 2.62
C ALA A 61 3.45 24.50 3.04
N ALA A 62 3.29 24.88 4.31
CA ALA A 62 1.99 25.19 4.88
C ALA A 62 1.43 26.53 4.35
N PRO A 63 0.15 26.56 3.89
CA PRO A 63 -0.50 27.81 3.52
C PRO A 63 -0.78 28.71 4.73
N GLU A 64 -1.12 28.11 5.88
CA GLU A 64 -1.48 28.83 7.12
C GLU A 64 -0.35 28.85 8.15
N GLN A 65 0.75 29.52 7.81
CA GLN A 65 1.94 29.64 8.66
C GLN A 65 1.67 30.20 10.07
N ALA A 66 0.62 31.02 10.26
CA ALA A 66 0.30 31.62 11.55
C ALA A 66 -0.13 30.59 12.59
N GLU A 67 -0.98 29.63 12.21
CA GLU A 67 -1.43 28.57 13.12
C GLU A 67 -0.31 27.57 13.41
N VAL A 68 0.53 27.25 12.42
CA VAL A 68 1.74 26.42 12.64
C VAL A 68 2.67 27.05 13.68
N LYS A 69 2.94 28.36 13.58
CA LYS A 69 3.75 29.11 14.57
C LYS A 69 3.11 29.11 15.96
N LYS A 70 1.80 29.29 16.04
CA LYS A 70 1.05 29.30 17.31
C LYS A 70 1.09 27.93 17.99
N ALA A 71 0.83 26.86 17.24
CA ALA A 71 0.92 25.49 17.73
C ALA A 71 2.34 25.14 18.19
N GLN A 72 3.37 25.59 17.46
CA GLN A 72 4.76 25.37 17.83
C GLN A 72 5.14 26.07 19.16
N ARG A 73 4.71 27.32 19.35
CA ARG A 73 4.93 28.04 20.61
C ARG A 73 4.21 27.39 21.79
N GLN A 74 3.01 26.88 21.55
CA GLN A 74 2.27 26.14 22.56
C GLN A 74 2.99 24.85 22.94
N TRP A 75 3.41 24.06 21.95
CA TRP A 75 4.18 22.85 22.17
C TRP A 75 5.49 23.10 22.93
N LEU A 76 6.22 24.19 22.64
CA LEU A 76 7.42 24.56 23.41
C LEU A 76 7.13 24.74 24.90
N ARG A 77 5.99 25.36 25.26
CA ARG A 77 5.57 25.50 26.67
C ARG A 77 5.23 24.16 27.31
N GLU A 78 4.59 23.26 26.57
CA GLU A 78 4.27 21.91 27.03
C GLU A 78 5.52 21.06 27.25
N ARG A 79 6.50 21.17 26.34
CA ARG A 79 7.83 20.57 26.48
C ARG A 79 8.54 21.12 27.72
N ASP A 80 8.55 22.44 27.91
CA ASP A 80 9.23 23.07 29.03
C ASP A 80 8.63 22.66 30.40
N GLY A 81 7.36 22.22 30.41
CA GLY A 81 6.71 21.63 31.58
C GLY A 81 7.32 20.31 32.06
N CYS A 82 8.12 19.61 31.22
CA CYS A 82 8.84 18.39 31.62
C CYS A 82 10.03 18.65 32.55
N GLY A 83 10.53 19.90 32.65
CA GLY A 83 11.78 20.17 33.35
C GLY A 83 12.97 19.46 32.70
N GLU A 84 13.79 18.80 33.51
CA GLU A 84 14.98 18.03 33.07
C GLU A 84 14.70 16.53 32.84
N GLU A 85 13.43 16.11 32.92
CA GLU A 85 13.04 14.71 32.86
C GLU A 85 13.12 14.18 31.42
N VAL A 86 14.17 13.40 31.14
CA VAL A 86 14.56 12.96 29.79
C VAL A 86 13.46 12.16 29.09
N SER A 87 12.71 11.30 29.80
CA SER A 87 11.68 10.49 29.16
C SER A 87 10.47 11.32 28.75
N CYS A 88 10.05 12.29 29.58
CA CYS A 88 9.02 13.26 29.19
C CYS A 88 9.47 14.10 27.99
N LEU A 89 10.70 14.62 27.98
CA LEU A 89 11.20 15.41 26.85
C LEU A 89 11.24 14.59 25.56
N SER A 90 11.75 13.36 25.63
CA SER A 90 11.81 12.43 24.49
C SER A 90 10.42 12.18 23.90
N GLN A 91 9.44 11.86 24.75
CA GLN A 91 8.06 11.66 24.33
C GLN A 91 7.48 12.91 23.67
N ARG A 92 7.68 14.10 24.25
CA ARG A 92 7.20 15.38 23.69
C ARG A 92 7.77 15.67 22.31
N TYR A 93 9.03 15.32 22.06
CA TYR A 93 9.64 15.46 20.75
C TYR A 93 9.08 14.45 19.75
N GLN A 94 8.94 13.18 20.14
CA GLN A 94 8.38 12.13 19.29
C GLN A 94 6.94 12.43 18.87
N ASP A 95 6.08 12.81 19.82
CA ASP A 95 4.70 13.22 19.56
C ASP A 95 4.66 14.40 18.58
N ARG A 96 5.56 15.38 18.78
CA ARG A 96 5.61 16.55 17.91
C ARG A 96 6.06 16.23 16.51
N LEU A 97 7.05 15.36 16.36
CA LEU A 97 7.53 14.90 15.07
C LEU A 97 6.40 14.21 14.29
N GLN A 98 5.60 13.36 14.94
CA GLN A 98 4.43 12.74 14.31
C GLN A 98 3.37 13.77 13.88
N VAL A 99 3.07 14.74 14.75
CA VAL A 99 2.12 15.82 14.42
C VAL A 99 2.62 16.66 13.25
N LEU A 100 3.89 17.06 13.26
CA LEU A 100 4.50 17.84 12.17
C LEU A 100 4.55 17.02 10.88
N HIS A 101 4.73 15.70 10.96
CA HIS A 101 4.73 14.80 9.80
C HIS A 101 3.37 14.80 9.13
N ALA A 102 2.31 14.52 9.90
CA ALA A 102 0.94 14.51 9.39
C ALA A 102 0.56 15.87 8.80
N GLN A 103 0.92 16.98 9.46
CA GLN A 103 0.67 18.33 8.94
C GLN A 103 1.45 18.62 7.66
N TRP A 104 2.68 18.12 7.54
CA TRP A 104 3.48 18.29 6.33
C TRP A 104 2.90 17.49 5.17
N ILE A 105 2.54 16.22 5.41
CA ILE A 105 1.82 15.38 4.45
C ILE A 105 0.55 16.09 3.97
N ASP A 106 -0.27 16.64 4.87
CA ASP A 106 -1.47 17.41 4.51
C ASP A 106 -1.15 18.64 3.64
N ALA A 107 -0.03 19.32 3.92
CA ALA A 107 0.39 20.51 3.19
C ALA A 107 0.93 20.20 1.79
N VAL A 108 1.64 19.08 1.61
CA VAL A 108 2.25 18.68 0.34
C VAL A 108 1.42 17.68 -0.47
N ALA A 109 0.36 17.11 0.14
CA ALA A 109 -0.53 16.16 -0.50
C ALA A 109 -1.06 16.73 -1.81
N TYR A 110 -0.98 15.90 -2.84
CA TYR A 110 -1.47 16.25 -4.15
C TYR A 110 -2.99 16.32 -4.13
N LYS A 111 -3.51 17.39 -4.73
CA LYS A 111 -4.94 17.56 -4.96
C LYS A 111 -5.20 17.23 -6.43
N PRO A 112 -6.01 16.20 -6.72
CA PRO A 112 -6.33 15.86 -8.09
C PRO A 112 -6.87 17.06 -8.86
N ASP A 113 -6.24 17.34 -9.98
CA ASP A 113 -6.62 18.43 -10.87
C ASP A 113 -7.70 17.97 -11.86
N GLU A 114 -8.02 18.86 -12.80
CA GLU A 114 -9.04 18.59 -13.81
C GLU A 114 -8.63 17.48 -14.78
N ILE A 115 -7.34 17.33 -15.09
CA ILE A 115 -6.86 16.26 -15.96
C ILE A 115 -7.04 14.92 -15.26
N ASP A 116 -6.74 14.83 -13.97
CA ASP A 116 -6.90 13.58 -13.21
C ASP A 116 -8.37 13.12 -13.16
N LYS A 117 -9.30 14.07 -13.00
CA LYS A 117 -10.75 13.77 -13.07
C LYS A 117 -11.16 13.31 -14.46
N GLN A 118 -10.67 13.97 -15.52
CA GLN A 118 -10.96 13.56 -16.89
C GLN A 118 -10.40 12.17 -17.21
N VAL A 119 -9.20 11.81 -16.72
CA VAL A 119 -8.64 10.47 -16.89
C VAL A 119 -9.52 9.41 -16.20
N MET A 120 -10.00 9.71 -15.00
CA MET A 120 -10.93 8.85 -14.26
C MET A 120 -12.26 8.66 -15.01
N GLU A 121 -12.83 9.73 -15.54
CA GLU A 121 -14.07 9.69 -16.35
C GLU A 121 -13.87 8.94 -17.68
N ASP A 122 -12.74 9.17 -18.36
CA ASP A 122 -12.37 8.46 -19.59
C ASP A 122 -12.22 6.95 -19.33
N LEU A 123 -11.58 6.57 -18.22
CA LEU A 123 -11.43 5.17 -17.82
C LEU A 123 -12.80 4.54 -17.51
N GLN A 124 -13.67 5.23 -16.75
CA GLN A 124 -15.04 4.79 -16.51
C GLN A 124 -15.80 4.55 -17.82
N GLN A 125 -15.73 5.50 -18.75
CA GLN A 125 -16.42 5.39 -20.02
C GLN A 125 -15.88 4.24 -20.86
N ARG A 126 -14.56 4.05 -20.88
CA ARG A 126 -13.89 2.94 -21.57
C ARG A 126 -14.32 1.58 -21.04
N VAL A 127 -14.38 1.41 -19.71
CA VAL A 127 -14.87 0.16 -19.10
C VAL A 127 -16.32 -0.10 -19.52
N ARG A 128 -17.19 0.93 -19.48
CA ARG A 128 -18.59 0.80 -19.91
C ARG A 128 -18.72 0.43 -21.38
N GLU A 129 -17.91 1.00 -22.26
CA GLU A 129 -17.92 0.68 -23.68
C GLU A 129 -17.46 -0.75 -23.94
N MET A 130 -16.33 -1.15 -23.35
CA MET A 130 -15.79 -2.51 -23.50
C MET A 130 -16.71 -3.57 -22.89
N SER A 131 -17.48 -3.23 -21.86
CA SER A 131 -18.44 -4.15 -21.24
C SER A 131 -19.56 -4.59 -22.17
N LYS A 132 -19.85 -3.82 -23.23
CA LYS A 132 -20.87 -4.18 -24.24
C LYS A 132 -20.43 -5.37 -25.10
N GLU A 133 -19.12 -5.58 -25.26
CA GLU A 133 -18.54 -6.66 -26.07
C GLU A 133 -17.98 -7.78 -25.22
N SER A 134 -17.29 -7.44 -24.12
CA SER A 134 -16.63 -8.38 -23.21
C SER A 134 -16.98 -8.00 -21.77
N PRO A 135 -18.18 -8.37 -21.29
CA PRO A 135 -18.67 -7.97 -19.96
C PRO A 135 -17.84 -8.53 -18.81
N GLU A 136 -17.15 -9.66 -19.05
CA GLU A 136 -16.33 -10.34 -18.04
C GLU A 136 -14.92 -9.78 -17.89
N PHE A 137 -14.36 -9.12 -18.89
CA PHE A 137 -12.96 -8.64 -18.86
C PHE A 137 -12.83 -7.18 -19.29
N ALA A 138 -13.91 -6.41 -19.18
CA ALA A 138 -13.93 -5.02 -19.63
C ALA A 138 -12.93 -4.14 -18.88
N LEU A 139 -12.77 -4.37 -17.56
CA LEU A 139 -11.83 -3.61 -16.74
C LEU A 139 -10.38 -3.88 -17.16
N GLU A 140 -9.99 -5.14 -17.21
CA GLU A 140 -8.64 -5.55 -17.58
C GLU A 140 -8.32 -5.12 -19.01
N ARG A 141 -9.27 -5.23 -19.94
CA ARG A 141 -9.10 -4.74 -21.32
C ARG A 141 -8.96 -3.23 -21.38
N ALA A 142 -9.72 -2.48 -20.57
CA ALA A 142 -9.63 -1.02 -20.52
C ALA A 142 -8.24 -0.58 -20.02
N LEU A 143 -7.78 -1.17 -18.92
CA LEU A 143 -6.47 -0.91 -18.35
C LEU A 143 -5.34 -1.31 -19.31
N ASN A 144 -5.38 -2.52 -19.86
CA ASN A 144 -4.40 -2.99 -20.84
C ASN A 144 -4.30 -2.10 -22.09
N SER A 145 -5.41 -1.48 -22.53
CA SER A 145 -5.39 -0.57 -23.67
C SER A 145 -4.69 0.78 -23.39
N LEU A 146 -4.47 1.11 -22.11
CA LEU A 146 -3.79 2.32 -21.64
C LEU A 146 -2.39 2.03 -21.09
N THR A 147 -2.06 0.76 -20.86
CA THR A 147 -0.76 0.33 -20.33
C THR A 147 0.37 0.80 -21.22
N LEU A 148 1.34 1.46 -20.61
CA LEU A 148 2.59 1.82 -21.26
C LEU A 148 3.38 0.54 -21.55
N GLY A 149 3.96 0.44 -22.75
CA GLY A 149 4.89 -0.65 -23.06
C GLY A 149 6.13 -0.60 -22.17
N SER A 150 7.12 -1.46 -22.44
CA SER A 150 8.41 -1.43 -21.74
C SER A 150 9.22 -0.17 -22.09
N ILE A 151 8.85 0.96 -21.50
CA ILE A 151 9.47 2.27 -21.67
C ILE A 151 10.40 2.48 -20.48
N GLY A 152 11.55 1.82 -20.47
CA GLY A 152 12.49 1.96 -19.37
C GLY A 152 13.63 0.95 -19.42
N SER A 153 14.56 1.08 -18.47
CA SER A 153 15.66 0.14 -18.28
C SER A 153 15.57 -0.44 -16.87
N SER A 154 15.44 -1.75 -16.79
CA SER A 154 15.35 -2.47 -15.52
C SER A 154 16.63 -3.24 -15.22
N PHE A 155 17.01 -3.27 -13.95
CA PHE A 155 18.13 -4.05 -13.43
C PHE A 155 17.81 -4.52 -12.00
N SER A 156 18.51 -5.56 -11.54
CA SER A 156 18.30 -6.12 -10.21
C SER A 156 19.45 -5.77 -9.27
N ALA A 157 19.17 -5.80 -7.97
CA ALA A 157 20.20 -5.86 -6.94
C ALA A 157 21.11 -7.07 -7.14
N GLU A 158 22.38 -6.91 -6.78
CA GLU A 158 23.32 -8.02 -6.61
C GLU A 158 23.03 -8.70 -5.25
N LEU A 159 23.46 -9.95 -5.06
CA LEU A 159 23.36 -10.63 -3.77
C LEU A 159 24.75 -10.71 -3.13
N ASP A 160 24.84 -10.45 -1.82
CA ASP A 160 26.06 -10.68 -1.06
C ASP A 160 26.23 -12.16 -0.65
N GLU A 161 27.29 -12.45 0.11
CA GLU A 161 27.59 -13.80 0.60
C GLU A 161 26.50 -14.36 1.52
N ASP A 162 25.72 -13.48 2.18
CA ASP A 162 24.60 -13.80 3.06
C ASP A 162 23.24 -13.74 2.34
N GLU A 163 23.25 -13.70 1.00
CA GLU A 163 22.07 -13.56 0.12
C GLU A 163 21.24 -12.28 0.35
N GLN A 164 21.87 -11.22 0.88
CA GLN A 164 21.23 -9.92 1.05
C GLN A 164 21.36 -9.07 -0.21
N PRO A 165 20.32 -8.30 -0.58
CA PRO A 165 20.34 -7.45 -1.77
C PRO A 165 21.30 -6.27 -1.57
N LEU A 166 22.34 -6.21 -2.41
CA LEU A 166 23.23 -5.07 -2.55
C LEU A 166 22.90 -4.25 -3.80
N PHE A 167 23.02 -2.93 -3.67
CA PHE A 167 22.98 -2.07 -4.85
C PHE A 167 24.13 -2.44 -5.79
N PRO A 168 23.92 -2.52 -7.13
CA PRO A 168 24.95 -2.96 -8.05
C PRO A 168 26.27 -2.20 -7.90
N THR A 169 27.38 -2.89 -8.17
CA THR A 169 28.73 -2.28 -8.07
C THR A 169 29.23 -1.73 -9.41
N THR A 170 28.63 -2.19 -10.51
CA THR A 170 28.95 -1.78 -11.87
C THR A 170 27.73 -1.16 -12.56
N ILE A 171 27.99 -0.31 -13.55
CA ILE A 171 26.92 0.36 -14.31
C ILE A 171 26.08 -0.69 -15.07
N PRO A 172 24.76 -0.79 -14.82
CA PRO A 172 23.91 -1.72 -15.54
C PRO A 172 23.77 -1.34 -17.02
N LYS A 173 23.37 -2.33 -17.83
CA LYS A 173 23.07 -2.10 -19.25
C LYS A 173 21.94 -1.06 -19.38
N ASP A 174 22.07 -0.18 -20.37
CA ASP A 174 21.09 0.87 -20.69
C ASP A 174 20.90 1.95 -19.60
N VAL A 175 21.82 2.00 -18.62
CA VAL A 175 21.99 3.10 -17.65
C VAL A 175 23.12 4.02 -18.13
N THR A 176 22.88 5.33 -18.16
CA THR A 176 23.90 6.31 -18.55
C THR A 176 24.85 6.61 -17.40
N GLN A 177 26.05 7.12 -17.68
CA GLN A 177 27.02 7.47 -16.65
C GLN A 177 26.51 8.57 -15.69
N ASP A 178 25.66 9.45 -16.19
CA ASP A 178 25.06 10.53 -15.40
C ASP A 178 23.98 9.99 -14.44
N GLU A 179 23.12 9.08 -14.91
CA GLU A 179 22.17 8.38 -14.05
C GLU A 179 22.87 7.50 -13.02
N TRP A 180 23.95 6.84 -13.43
CA TRP A 180 24.76 6.03 -12.52
C TRP A 180 25.34 6.87 -11.37
N LYS A 181 25.90 8.04 -11.68
CA LYS A 181 26.37 8.98 -10.64
C LYS A 181 25.23 9.41 -9.73
N ALA A 182 24.03 9.65 -10.26
CA ALA A 182 22.88 10.04 -9.47
C ALA A 182 22.39 8.91 -8.55
N LEU A 183 22.37 7.67 -9.05
CA LEU A 183 22.07 6.48 -8.27
C LEU A 183 23.07 6.30 -7.13
N GLN A 184 24.38 6.36 -7.42
CA GLN A 184 25.44 6.26 -6.40
C GLN A 184 25.42 7.40 -5.39
N ALA A 185 25.01 8.60 -5.84
CA ALA A 185 24.85 9.71 -4.93
C ALA A 185 23.68 9.49 -3.98
N SER A 186 22.64 8.76 -4.40
CA SER A 186 21.40 8.54 -3.65
C SER A 186 21.57 7.40 -2.65
N ASP A 187 21.19 7.59 -1.39
CA ASP A 187 21.25 6.54 -0.35
C ASP A 187 20.06 5.58 -0.54
N ILE A 188 20.02 4.88 -1.68
CA ILE A 188 18.92 3.96 -2.04
C ILE A 188 19.15 2.65 -1.30
N LYS A 189 18.23 2.34 -0.38
CA LYS A 189 18.15 1.05 0.31
C LYS A 189 16.79 0.42 0.01
N GLY A 190 16.75 -0.89 -0.15
CA GLY A 190 15.51 -1.64 -0.35
C GLY A 190 14.56 -1.47 0.84
N ALA A 191 13.26 -1.64 0.59
CA ALA A 191 12.23 -1.49 1.63
C ALA A 191 12.16 -2.69 2.61
N ALA A 192 12.88 -3.78 2.33
CA ALA A 192 12.89 -4.99 3.15
C ALA A 192 14.32 -5.41 3.53
N GLU A 193 14.46 -5.95 4.73
CA GLU A 193 15.70 -6.53 5.27
C GLU A 193 16.07 -7.85 4.57
N SER A 194 15.13 -8.43 3.82
CA SER A 194 15.33 -9.67 3.05
C SER A 194 14.50 -9.64 1.76
N GLY A 195 15.11 -10.08 0.66
CA GLY A 195 14.44 -10.36 -0.60
C GLY A 195 14.92 -9.55 -1.81
N GLN A 196 14.59 -10.02 -3.00
CA GLN A 196 15.11 -9.48 -4.25
C GLN A 196 14.55 -8.08 -4.51
N THR A 197 15.44 -7.13 -4.78
CA THR A 197 15.07 -5.77 -5.17
C THR A 197 15.35 -5.56 -6.65
N SER A 198 14.39 -4.98 -7.37
CA SER A 198 14.54 -4.51 -8.75
C SER A 198 14.42 -3.00 -8.83
N TYR A 199 15.08 -2.44 -9.84
CA TYR A 199 15.16 -1.03 -10.13
C TYR A 199 14.74 -0.82 -11.57
N THR A 200 13.86 0.16 -11.81
CA THR A 200 13.46 0.56 -13.17
C THR A 200 13.65 2.06 -13.33
N LEU A 201 14.45 2.44 -14.33
CA LEU A 201 14.59 3.84 -14.75
C LEU A 201 13.60 4.13 -15.87
N MET A 202 12.70 5.08 -15.63
CA MET A 202 11.66 5.51 -16.55
C MET A 202 11.28 6.97 -16.29
N ASP A 203 11.00 7.73 -17.34
CA ASP A 203 10.46 9.08 -17.20
C ASP A 203 8.99 9.01 -16.73
N LEU A 204 8.72 9.41 -15.49
CA LEU A 204 7.40 9.28 -14.86
C LEU A 204 6.58 10.58 -14.89
N ASP A 205 7.18 11.72 -15.24
CA ASP A 205 6.48 13.00 -15.34
C ASP A 205 6.60 13.71 -16.69
N GLY A 206 7.28 13.09 -17.65
CA GLY A 206 7.42 13.56 -19.03
C GLY A 206 8.43 14.70 -19.19
N ASP A 207 9.33 14.91 -18.22
CA ASP A 207 10.33 15.98 -18.27
C ASP A 207 11.59 15.61 -19.08
N GLY A 208 11.65 14.37 -19.60
CA GLY A 208 12.77 13.84 -20.38
C GLY A 208 13.91 13.28 -19.51
N GLN A 209 13.82 13.36 -18.19
CA GLN A 209 14.72 12.72 -17.25
C GLN A 209 14.06 11.47 -16.66
N ARG A 210 14.81 10.37 -16.63
CA ARG A 210 14.31 9.14 -16.01
C ARG A 210 14.31 9.26 -14.50
N ASP A 211 13.16 8.96 -13.91
CA ASP A 211 12.94 8.70 -12.51
C ASP A 211 13.20 7.23 -12.17
N LEU A 212 13.16 6.89 -10.89
CA LEU A 212 13.46 5.54 -10.41
C LEU A 212 12.23 4.93 -9.75
N ILE A 213 11.87 3.73 -10.17
CA ILE A 213 10.97 2.81 -9.46
C ILE A 213 11.86 1.78 -8.74
N VAL A 214 11.57 1.53 -7.47
CA VAL A 214 12.22 0.48 -6.68
C VAL A 214 11.15 -0.49 -6.23
N GLU A 215 11.31 -1.76 -6.59
CA GLU A 215 10.40 -2.82 -6.15
C GLU A 215 11.17 -3.78 -5.27
N THR A 216 10.66 -4.03 -4.07
CA THR A 216 11.28 -4.94 -3.11
C THR A 216 10.30 -6.05 -2.76
N TYR A 217 10.68 -7.28 -3.07
CA TYR A 217 10.00 -8.47 -2.55
C TYR A 217 10.42 -8.69 -1.10
N SER A 218 9.48 -8.70 -0.16
CA SER A 218 9.74 -8.93 1.26
C SER A 218 9.50 -10.38 1.69
N GLY A 219 8.97 -11.23 0.81
CA GLY A 219 8.64 -12.60 1.15
C GLY A 219 7.50 -12.75 2.16
N GLY A 220 7.65 -13.73 3.05
CA GLY A 220 6.62 -14.15 3.98
C GLY A 220 5.53 -15.01 3.33
N THR A 221 4.59 -15.50 4.14
CA THR A 221 3.52 -16.39 3.66
C THR A 221 2.48 -15.67 2.79
N GLY A 222 2.50 -14.33 2.79
CA GLY A 222 1.67 -13.45 1.96
C GLY A 222 2.29 -13.09 0.61
N MET A 223 3.60 -13.28 0.41
CA MET A 223 4.34 -12.90 -0.81
C MET A 223 4.22 -11.39 -1.12
N PHE A 224 4.68 -10.54 -0.20
CA PHE A 224 4.52 -9.09 -0.34
C PHE A 224 5.56 -8.47 -1.28
N HIS A 225 5.10 -7.56 -2.14
CA HIS A 225 5.93 -6.70 -2.98
C HIS A 225 5.64 -5.23 -2.65
N TYR A 226 6.69 -4.46 -2.36
CA TYR A 226 6.59 -3.03 -2.05
C TYR A 226 7.15 -2.22 -3.21
N THR A 227 6.42 -1.20 -3.65
CA THR A 227 6.85 -0.31 -4.72
C THR A 227 7.09 1.09 -4.19
N GLU A 228 8.30 1.60 -4.39
CA GLU A 228 8.69 2.99 -4.15
C GLU A 228 8.99 3.70 -5.47
N THR A 229 8.91 5.02 -5.46
CA THR A 229 9.27 5.85 -6.60
C THR A 229 10.06 7.07 -6.13
N TRP A 230 10.99 7.49 -6.97
CA TRP A 230 11.93 8.55 -6.66
C TRP A 230 12.05 9.49 -7.85
N ARG A 231 11.83 10.77 -7.59
CA ARG A 231 12.01 11.82 -8.59
C ARG A 231 13.49 12.10 -8.78
N ARG A 232 13.94 12.25 -10.03
CA ARG A 232 15.28 12.75 -10.31
C ARG A 232 15.36 14.27 -10.10
N SER A 233 16.28 14.73 -9.26
CA SER A 233 16.53 16.16 -9.00
C SER A 233 17.95 16.38 -8.49
N ASP A 234 18.60 17.44 -8.96
CA ASP A 234 19.93 17.89 -8.48
C ASP A 234 21.00 16.78 -8.46
N GLY A 235 21.00 15.93 -9.50
CA GLY A 235 21.96 14.82 -9.60
C GLY A 235 21.74 13.72 -8.55
N ARG A 236 20.55 13.61 -7.98
CA ARG A 236 20.13 12.56 -7.05
C ARG A 236 18.71 12.09 -7.38
N PHE A 237 18.32 10.97 -6.80
CA PHE A 237 16.95 10.49 -6.73
C PHE A 237 16.40 10.82 -5.33
N ILE A 238 15.20 11.40 -5.30
CA ILE A 238 14.57 11.91 -4.07
C ILE A 238 13.18 11.30 -3.92
N ARG A 239 12.90 10.70 -2.75
CA ARG A 239 11.56 10.14 -2.43
C ARG A 239 10.53 11.25 -2.29
N ARG A 240 9.27 10.89 -2.49
CA ARG A 240 8.10 11.77 -2.30
C ARG A 240 8.02 12.34 -0.87
N THR A 241 8.53 11.61 0.12
CA THR A 241 8.54 11.97 1.56
C THR A 241 9.93 12.29 2.12
N ALA A 242 10.99 12.23 1.29
CA ALA A 242 12.39 12.48 1.73
C ALA A 242 12.61 13.88 2.29
N GLU A 243 11.74 14.83 1.92
CA GLU A 243 11.77 16.15 2.50
C GLU A 243 11.34 16.19 3.95
N PHE A 244 10.71 15.19 4.56
CA PHE A 244 10.34 15.20 5.99
C PHE A 244 11.04 14.11 6.80
N VAL A 245 11.13 12.91 6.24
CA VAL A 245 11.64 11.72 6.93
C VAL A 245 13.09 11.42 6.51
N PRO A 246 13.97 10.88 7.39
CA PRO A 246 15.29 10.40 6.98
C PRO A 246 15.19 9.45 5.77
N GLN A 247 16.21 9.43 4.90
CA GLN A 247 16.21 8.60 3.68
C GLN A 247 16.06 7.07 3.92
N ASN A 248 16.08 6.63 5.19
CA ASN A 248 16.00 5.23 5.62
C ASN A 248 14.64 4.82 6.22
N SER A 249 13.55 5.59 6.05
CA SER A 249 12.22 5.21 6.55
C SER A 249 11.36 4.48 5.53
N ASN A 250 10.56 3.52 5.96
CA ASN A 250 9.58 2.82 5.11
C ASN A 250 8.36 3.69 4.72
N ASP A 251 8.28 4.93 5.23
CA ASP A 251 7.25 5.94 4.93
C ASP A 251 7.31 6.49 3.48
N SER A 252 7.90 5.78 2.52
CA SER A 252 7.99 6.17 1.10
C SER A 252 7.42 5.16 0.12
N VAL A 253 6.87 4.06 0.63
CA VAL A 253 6.10 3.10 -0.16
C VAL A 253 4.94 3.84 -0.84
N LEU A 254 4.80 3.66 -2.15
CA LEU A 254 3.68 4.18 -2.93
C LEU A 254 2.47 3.26 -2.77
N PHE A 255 2.72 1.97 -2.98
CA PHE A 255 1.80 0.89 -2.68
C PHE A 255 2.57 -0.39 -2.40
N TYR A 256 1.88 -1.39 -1.84
CA TYR A 256 2.32 -2.77 -1.86
C TYR A 256 1.24 -3.68 -2.44
N THR A 257 1.65 -4.84 -2.92
CA THR A 257 0.76 -5.94 -3.29
C THR A 257 1.10 -7.19 -2.49
N ASN A 258 0.16 -8.11 -2.37
CA ASN A 258 0.45 -9.46 -1.92
C ASN A 258 -0.22 -10.49 -2.84
N ASP A 259 0.49 -11.57 -3.15
CA ASP A 259 -0.06 -12.60 -4.04
C ASP A 259 -1.00 -13.55 -3.29
N ARG A 260 -0.93 -13.53 -1.95
CA ARG A 260 -1.73 -14.40 -1.06
C ARG A 260 -2.44 -13.55 0.00
N GLY A 261 -3.66 -13.12 -0.33
CA GLY A 261 -4.53 -12.42 0.62
C GLY A 261 -5.28 -11.22 0.07
N ALA A 262 -5.13 -10.89 -1.21
CA ALA A 262 -5.88 -9.82 -1.86
C ALA A 262 -6.00 -10.05 -3.39
N ASN A 263 -7.04 -9.49 -4.01
CA ASN A 263 -7.13 -9.40 -5.48
C ASN A 263 -6.49 -8.09 -5.92
N GLN A 264 -5.17 -8.06 -6.06
CA GLN A 264 -4.45 -6.83 -6.41
C GLN A 264 -3.74 -6.97 -7.75
N ALA A 265 -3.79 -5.91 -8.55
CA ALA A 265 -3.07 -5.80 -9.81
C ALA A 265 -2.66 -4.36 -10.03
N VAL A 266 -1.58 -4.15 -10.77
CA VAL A 266 -1.06 -2.80 -11.04
C VAL A 266 -0.73 -2.65 -12.51
N TYR A 267 -1.20 -1.54 -13.08
CA TYR A 267 -0.94 -1.17 -14.46
C TYR A 267 -0.29 0.21 -14.50
N LEU A 268 0.90 0.32 -15.10
CA LEU A 268 1.49 1.62 -15.40
C LEU A 268 0.85 2.15 -16.68
N ILE A 269 -0.03 3.15 -16.55
CA ILE A 269 -0.84 3.64 -17.67
C ILE A 269 -0.48 5.07 -18.04
N GLY A 270 -0.63 5.40 -19.33
CA GLY A 270 -0.51 6.75 -19.85
C GLY A 270 -1.86 7.29 -20.31
N ALA A 271 -2.26 8.46 -19.81
CA ALA A 271 -3.50 9.10 -20.21
C ALA A 271 -3.41 10.62 -20.12
N ARG A 272 -3.90 11.32 -21.16
CA ARG A 272 -3.91 12.80 -21.23
C ARG A 272 -2.55 13.46 -20.90
N GLY A 273 -1.45 12.83 -21.32
CA GLY A 273 -0.09 13.33 -21.09
C GLY A 273 0.43 13.15 -19.66
N LYS A 274 -0.28 12.40 -18.81
CA LYS A 274 0.14 12.01 -17.46
C LYS A 274 0.34 10.49 -17.37
N ILE A 275 1.18 10.07 -16.43
CA ILE A 275 1.44 8.67 -16.12
C ILE A 275 0.85 8.37 -14.73
N TYR A 276 0.22 7.21 -14.60
CA TYR A 276 -0.38 6.75 -13.36
C TYR A 276 -0.01 5.30 -13.10
N PHE A 277 0.15 4.96 -11.82
CA PHE A 277 -0.06 3.59 -11.39
C PHE A 277 -1.56 3.40 -11.15
N ALA A 278 -2.23 2.69 -12.06
CA ALA A 278 -3.59 2.22 -11.85
C ALA A 278 -3.53 0.98 -10.96
N TYR A 279 -3.69 1.20 -9.66
CA TYR A 279 -3.68 0.16 -8.64
C TYR A 279 -5.08 -0.38 -8.46
N GLN A 280 -5.31 -1.63 -8.85
CA GLN A 280 -6.54 -2.36 -8.63
C GLN A 280 -6.50 -3.03 -7.26
N ASN A 281 -7.52 -2.74 -6.44
CA ASN A 281 -7.80 -3.39 -5.17
C ASN A 281 -9.19 -4.03 -5.26
N GLY A 282 -9.23 -5.34 -5.40
CA GLY A 282 -10.43 -6.12 -5.64
C GLY A 282 -10.90 -6.88 -4.40
N SER A 283 -12.22 -7.01 -4.32
CA SER A 283 -12.96 -7.90 -3.43
C SER A 283 -14.07 -8.59 -4.22
N TYR A 284 -14.75 -9.56 -3.62
CA TYR A 284 -15.83 -10.27 -4.27
C TYR A 284 -16.93 -9.29 -4.70
N GLY A 285 -17.08 -9.15 -6.02
CA GLY A 285 -18.12 -8.30 -6.61
C GLY A 285 -17.75 -6.83 -6.73
N GLU A 286 -16.55 -6.41 -6.34
CA GLU A 286 -16.11 -5.02 -6.52
C GLU A 286 -14.59 -4.91 -6.75
N ASP A 287 -14.22 -4.23 -7.83
CA ASP A 287 -12.85 -3.74 -8.04
C ASP A 287 -12.82 -2.23 -7.86
N GLN A 288 -11.86 -1.73 -7.07
CA GLN A 288 -11.53 -0.32 -7.00
C GLN A 288 -10.18 -0.08 -7.70
N VAL A 289 -10.14 0.83 -8.67
CA VAL A 289 -8.91 1.22 -9.34
C VAL A 289 -8.53 2.63 -8.94
N TYR A 290 -7.46 2.75 -8.15
CA TYR A 290 -6.88 4.00 -7.71
C TYR A 290 -5.87 4.50 -8.75
N LEU A 291 -6.08 5.73 -9.25
CA LEU A 291 -5.15 6.37 -10.19
C LEU A 291 -4.07 7.14 -9.42
N LEU A 292 -3.04 6.43 -8.98
CA LEU A 292 -1.96 6.99 -8.16
C LEU A 292 -1.00 7.80 -9.02
N ASN A 293 -0.71 9.04 -8.59
CA ASN A 293 0.37 9.82 -9.19
C ASN A 293 1.72 9.23 -8.76
N PRO A 294 2.61 8.84 -9.70
CA PRO A 294 3.86 8.19 -9.36
C PRO A 294 4.79 9.03 -8.49
N LEU A 295 4.81 10.36 -8.60
CA LEU A 295 5.83 11.21 -7.97
C LEU A 295 5.26 12.18 -6.93
N LYS A 296 3.99 12.02 -6.53
CA LYS A 296 3.32 12.88 -5.53
C LYS A 296 2.78 12.11 -4.33
N VAL A 297 2.55 12.83 -3.22
CA VAL A 297 1.90 12.26 -2.02
C VAL A 297 0.40 12.14 -2.30
N ASN A 298 -0.10 10.91 -2.41
CA ASN A 298 -1.47 10.58 -2.81
C ASN A 298 -2.38 10.43 -1.58
N ARG A 299 -3.11 11.49 -1.19
CA ARG A 299 -4.07 11.43 -0.07
C ARG A 299 -5.53 11.46 -0.52
N GLN A 300 -5.79 12.12 -1.65
CA GLN A 300 -7.06 12.05 -2.37
C GLN A 300 -6.77 11.55 -3.77
N VAL A 301 -7.40 10.45 -4.15
CA VAL A 301 -7.08 9.72 -5.37
C VAL A 301 -8.34 9.54 -6.22
N PRO A 302 -8.30 9.90 -7.52
CA PRO A 302 -9.36 9.54 -8.45
C PRO A 302 -9.47 8.02 -8.55
N THR A 303 -10.69 7.52 -8.37
CA THR A 303 -10.98 6.11 -8.23
C THR A 303 -12.11 5.71 -9.18
N VAL A 304 -11.90 4.65 -9.95
CA VAL A 304 -12.97 3.99 -10.71
C VAL A 304 -13.37 2.72 -9.96
N SER A 305 -14.63 2.61 -9.57
CA SER A 305 -15.18 1.40 -8.95
C SER A 305 -16.01 0.63 -9.96
N VAL A 306 -15.74 -0.67 -10.10
CA VAL A 306 -16.49 -1.59 -10.95
C VAL A 306 -17.14 -2.62 -10.06
N ARG A 307 -18.47 -2.69 -10.11
CA ARG A 307 -19.24 -3.72 -9.39
C ARG A 307 -19.69 -4.80 -10.35
N TYR A 308 -19.67 -6.02 -9.84
CA TYR A 308 -20.05 -7.22 -10.56
C TYR A 308 -21.07 -8.01 -9.77
N ASP A 309 -22.02 -8.60 -10.46
CA ASP A 309 -22.75 -9.76 -9.93
C ASP A 309 -22.14 -11.03 -10.52
N TYR A 310 -22.33 -12.15 -9.82
CA TYR A 310 -21.88 -13.45 -10.27
C TYR A 310 -23.05 -14.40 -10.52
N GLN A 311 -23.08 -14.97 -11.71
CA GLN A 311 -23.91 -16.14 -11.98
C GLN A 311 -23.20 -17.40 -11.48
N LEU A 312 -23.47 -17.77 -10.22
CA LEU A 312 -22.92 -18.96 -9.58
C LEU A 312 -23.58 -20.25 -10.08
N LYS A 313 -22.76 -21.30 -10.26
CA LYS A 313 -23.19 -22.64 -10.68
C LYS A 313 -22.44 -23.69 -9.86
N VAL A 314 -23.14 -24.74 -9.46
CA VAL A 314 -22.55 -25.92 -8.83
C VAL A 314 -22.36 -26.99 -9.92
N PRO A 315 -21.13 -27.32 -10.33
CA PRO A 315 -20.87 -28.36 -11.32
C PRO A 315 -21.42 -29.72 -10.87
N HIS A 316 -21.87 -30.54 -11.84
CA HIS A 316 -22.33 -31.90 -11.56
C HIS A 316 -21.16 -32.80 -11.16
N THR A 317 -20.09 -32.73 -11.96
CA THR A 317 -18.80 -33.36 -11.65
C THR A 317 -18.05 -32.51 -10.62
N GLN A 318 -17.65 -33.14 -9.53
CA GLN A 318 -16.93 -32.54 -8.41
C GLN A 318 -15.62 -33.30 -8.18
N TYR A 319 -14.74 -32.73 -7.37
CA TYR A 319 -13.45 -33.34 -7.05
C TYR A 319 -13.31 -33.54 -5.56
N ILE A 320 -12.68 -34.65 -5.17
CA ILE A 320 -12.31 -34.89 -3.78
C ILE A 320 -11.22 -33.88 -3.41
N GLU A 321 -11.35 -33.25 -2.24
CA GLU A 321 -10.37 -32.31 -1.70
C GLU A 321 -8.96 -32.93 -1.69
N ASP A 322 -7.97 -32.15 -2.14
CA ASP A 322 -6.58 -32.58 -2.33
C ASP A 322 -6.39 -33.81 -3.25
N SER A 323 -7.30 -34.05 -4.19
CA SER A 323 -7.23 -35.18 -5.12
C SER A 323 -7.79 -34.86 -6.52
N ASP A 324 -7.17 -35.44 -7.55
CA ASP A 324 -7.69 -35.38 -8.94
C ASP A 324 -8.89 -36.32 -9.18
N LYS A 325 -9.37 -37.01 -8.14
CA LYS A 325 -10.48 -37.96 -8.24
C LYS A 325 -11.81 -37.22 -8.34
N ALA A 326 -12.41 -37.31 -9.53
CA ALA A 326 -13.74 -36.80 -9.78
C ALA A 326 -14.84 -37.73 -9.22
N TYR A 327 -15.96 -37.15 -8.81
CA TYR A 327 -17.20 -37.84 -8.46
C TYR A 327 -18.41 -37.08 -9.00
N GLU A 328 -19.51 -37.80 -9.25
CA GLU A 328 -20.76 -37.19 -9.72
C GLU A 328 -21.68 -36.87 -8.54
N LEU A 329 -22.13 -35.63 -8.49
CA LEU A 329 -22.95 -35.12 -7.40
C LEU A 329 -24.42 -35.48 -7.66
N GLU A 330 -25.09 -36.04 -6.64
CA GLU A 330 -26.46 -36.52 -6.80
C GLU A 330 -27.41 -35.37 -7.29
N PRO A 331 -28.27 -35.61 -8.30
CA PRO A 331 -29.04 -34.53 -8.94
C PRO A 331 -29.92 -33.70 -7.98
N SER A 332 -30.53 -34.34 -6.97
CA SER A 332 -31.35 -33.62 -5.99
C SER A 332 -30.51 -32.74 -5.07
N LEU A 333 -29.33 -33.21 -4.63
CA LEU A 333 -28.37 -32.44 -3.87
C LEU A 333 -27.84 -31.26 -4.70
N GLN A 334 -27.47 -31.47 -5.96
CA GLN A 334 -26.99 -30.42 -6.84
C GLN A 334 -28.01 -29.28 -6.96
N LYS A 335 -29.30 -29.64 -7.07
CA LYS A 335 -30.40 -28.66 -7.13
C LYS A 335 -30.52 -27.86 -5.83
N VAL A 336 -30.36 -28.49 -4.67
CA VAL A 336 -30.36 -27.81 -3.36
C VAL A 336 -29.18 -26.83 -3.28
N LEU A 337 -27.97 -27.28 -3.59
CA LEU A 337 -26.76 -26.45 -3.53
C LEU A 337 -26.83 -25.28 -4.52
N THR A 338 -27.28 -25.54 -5.75
CA THR A 338 -27.47 -24.50 -6.78
C THR A 338 -28.46 -23.44 -6.31
N LYS A 339 -29.59 -23.85 -5.73
CA LYS A 339 -30.57 -22.91 -5.18
C LYS A 339 -29.99 -22.10 -4.02
N ALA A 340 -29.16 -22.71 -3.18
CA ALA A 340 -28.56 -22.05 -2.02
C ALA A 340 -27.55 -20.95 -2.42
N VAL A 341 -26.78 -21.17 -3.49
CA VAL A 341 -25.83 -20.16 -3.99
C VAL A 341 -26.48 -19.15 -4.94
N THR A 342 -27.69 -19.42 -5.43
CA THR A 342 -28.43 -18.48 -6.30
C THR A 342 -28.96 -17.31 -5.47
N GLY A 343 -28.62 -16.08 -5.85
CA GLY A 343 -29.07 -14.87 -5.15
C GLY A 343 -28.17 -14.46 -3.97
N LEU A 344 -26.97 -15.04 -3.85
CA LEU A 344 -25.87 -14.42 -3.14
C LEU A 344 -25.40 -13.21 -3.96
N ASP A 345 -26.15 -12.11 -3.88
CA ASP A 345 -25.79 -10.86 -4.55
C ASP A 345 -24.49 -10.32 -3.97
N ALA A 346 -23.73 -9.59 -4.80
CA ALA A 346 -22.45 -8.96 -4.47
C ALA A 346 -22.51 -7.82 -3.42
N ASN A 347 -23.55 -7.79 -2.58
CA ASN A 347 -23.65 -6.83 -1.49
C ASN A 347 -22.75 -7.29 -0.33
N ALA A 348 -21.59 -6.64 -0.24
CA ALA A 348 -20.59 -6.81 0.80
C ALA A 348 -21.20 -6.87 2.22
N GLY A 349 -20.71 -7.79 3.05
CA GLY A 349 -20.94 -7.79 4.50
C GLY A 349 -21.67 -9.00 5.11
N MET A 350 -21.78 -10.14 4.42
CA MET A 350 -22.51 -11.31 4.92
C MET A 350 -21.71 -12.26 5.84
N THR A 351 -20.45 -11.96 6.15
CA THR A 351 -19.54 -12.89 6.85
C THR A 351 -19.27 -12.54 8.32
N GLY A 352 -20.09 -11.65 8.89
CA GLY A 352 -20.12 -11.34 10.31
C GLY A 352 -21.15 -12.15 11.11
N GLN A 353 -21.05 -12.07 12.44
CA GLN A 353 -22.01 -12.68 13.36
C GLN A 353 -23.41 -12.13 13.08
N GLN A 354 -24.29 -12.98 12.58
CA GLN A 354 -25.60 -12.57 12.10
C GLN A 354 -26.47 -12.10 13.28
N LYS A 355 -27.40 -11.16 13.04
CA LYS A 355 -28.36 -10.75 14.10
C LYS A 355 -29.37 -11.84 14.44
N LYS A 356 -29.52 -12.82 13.55
CA LYS A 356 -30.42 -13.97 13.69
C LYS A 356 -29.64 -15.23 13.34
N PRO A 357 -29.92 -16.36 14.00
CA PRO A 357 -29.22 -17.59 13.69
C PRO A 357 -29.59 -18.07 12.28
N LEU A 358 -28.59 -18.55 11.56
CA LEU A 358 -28.73 -19.12 10.22
C LEU A 358 -29.51 -20.44 10.28
N CYS A 359 -29.18 -21.28 11.28
CA CYS A 359 -29.89 -22.51 11.56
C CYS A 359 -30.75 -22.42 12.83
N PRO A 360 -31.90 -23.12 12.90
CA PRO A 360 -32.67 -23.20 14.14
C PRO A 360 -31.84 -23.74 15.29
N ILE A 361 -31.83 -23.05 16.43
CA ILE A 361 -31.07 -23.45 17.63
C ILE A 361 -31.91 -24.45 18.44
N PRO A 362 -31.47 -25.71 18.61
CA PRO A 362 -32.13 -26.66 19.49
C PRO A 362 -32.08 -26.20 20.95
N LYS A 363 -33.09 -26.55 21.75
CA LYS A 363 -33.08 -26.28 23.21
C LYS A 363 -31.91 -26.95 23.94
N THR A 364 -31.32 -27.97 23.33
CA THR A 364 -30.18 -28.74 23.84
C THR A 364 -28.83 -28.19 23.41
N ALA A 365 -28.80 -27.09 22.65
CA ALA A 365 -27.56 -26.49 22.17
C ALA A 365 -26.65 -26.10 23.35
N LYS A 366 -25.38 -26.50 23.27
CA LYS A 366 -24.32 -26.16 24.20
C LYS A 366 -23.63 -24.86 23.81
N ASP A 367 -23.50 -24.61 22.52
CA ASP A 367 -22.90 -23.40 21.97
C ASP A 367 -23.82 -22.79 20.90
N SER A 368 -24.58 -21.78 21.30
CA SER A 368 -25.48 -21.07 20.38
C SER A 368 -24.75 -20.29 19.31
N GLU A 369 -23.47 -19.93 19.50
CA GLU A 369 -22.72 -19.09 18.55
C GLU A 369 -22.43 -19.82 17.24
N GLU A 370 -22.32 -21.14 17.29
CA GLU A 370 -22.15 -21.97 16.10
C GLU A 370 -23.30 -21.85 15.08
N TYR A 371 -24.45 -21.33 15.49
CA TYR A 371 -25.62 -21.18 14.63
C TYR A 371 -25.69 -19.81 13.94
N TYR A 372 -24.85 -18.84 14.31
CA TYR A 372 -24.91 -17.46 13.80
C TYR A 372 -23.92 -17.15 12.67
N GLY A 373 -23.00 -18.07 12.36
CA GLY A 373 -22.01 -17.89 11.30
C GLY A 373 -21.07 -19.09 11.16
N TYR A 374 -20.30 -19.13 10.09
CA TYR A 374 -19.42 -20.25 9.79
C TYR A 374 -18.17 -20.26 10.69
N GLY A 375 -17.72 -19.08 11.14
CA GLY A 375 -16.57 -18.89 12.04
C GLY A 375 -15.46 -18.03 11.42
N ALA A 376 -14.27 -18.08 12.01
CA ALA A 376 -13.09 -17.37 11.48
C ALA A 376 -12.68 -17.93 10.10
N SER A 377 -12.07 -17.08 9.27
CA SER A 377 -11.55 -17.45 7.95
C SER A 377 -10.02 -17.42 7.93
N TYR A 378 -9.41 -18.10 6.96
CA TYR A 378 -7.96 -18.05 6.72
C TYR A 378 -7.60 -16.84 5.83
N TYR A 379 -6.42 -16.25 6.03
CA TYR A 379 -6.05 -14.99 5.36
C TYR A 379 -5.89 -15.10 3.83
N ALA A 380 -5.66 -16.31 3.29
CA ALA A 380 -5.49 -16.52 1.86
C ALA A 380 -6.81 -16.74 1.11
N ILE A 381 -7.94 -16.66 1.81
CA ILE A 381 -9.27 -16.81 1.21
C ILE A 381 -10.14 -15.61 1.56
N GLU A 382 -11.03 -15.29 0.65
CA GLU A 382 -12.04 -14.29 0.82
C GLU A 382 -13.36 -14.95 1.23
N PRO A 383 -13.82 -14.77 2.48
CA PRO A 383 -15.15 -15.23 2.86
C PRO A 383 -16.18 -14.30 2.22
N VAL A 384 -17.09 -14.86 1.42
CA VAL A 384 -18.08 -14.09 0.65
C VAL A 384 -19.39 -13.93 1.43
N ALA A 385 -19.99 -15.04 1.86
CA ALA A 385 -21.26 -15.02 2.58
C ALA A 385 -21.46 -16.27 3.43
N ASP A 386 -22.07 -16.09 4.61
CA ASP A 386 -22.57 -17.18 5.44
C ASP A 386 -24.09 -17.29 5.31
N PHE A 387 -24.60 -18.50 5.07
CA PHE A 387 -26.03 -18.75 4.82
C PHE A 387 -26.44 -20.17 5.20
N PRO A 388 -27.73 -20.45 5.46
CA PRO A 388 -28.18 -21.80 5.78
C PRO A 388 -28.42 -22.62 4.53
N VAL A 389 -28.12 -23.92 4.61
CA VAL A 389 -28.48 -24.92 3.59
C VAL A 389 -29.23 -26.05 4.27
N ILE A 390 -30.43 -26.34 3.77
CA ILE A 390 -31.28 -27.42 4.30
C ILE A 390 -31.20 -28.63 3.37
N ILE A 391 -30.78 -29.78 3.91
CA ILE A 391 -30.73 -31.06 3.19
C ILE A 391 -31.52 -32.08 4.00
N GLY A 392 -32.66 -32.52 3.48
CA GLY A 392 -33.61 -33.32 4.27
C GLY A 392 -34.10 -32.52 5.48
N ASP A 393 -33.96 -33.09 6.67
CA ASP A 393 -34.33 -32.45 7.94
C ASP A 393 -33.14 -31.71 8.61
N ASP A 394 -31.95 -31.79 8.02
CA ASP A 394 -30.73 -31.22 8.59
C ASP A 394 -30.48 -29.79 8.07
N CYS A 395 -30.12 -28.90 8.99
CA CYS A 395 -29.65 -27.55 8.68
C CYS A 395 -28.13 -27.45 8.81
N TYR A 396 -27.50 -26.94 7.76
CA TYR A 396 -26.07 -26.68 7.70
C TYR A 396 -25.81 -25.19 7.69
N VAL A 397 -24.80 -24.75 8.44
CA VAL A 397 -24.22 -23.42 8.28
C VAL A 397 -23.20 -23.51 7.17
N ALA A 398 -23.45 -22.79 6.09
CA ALA A 398 -22.61 -22.79 4.91
C ALA A 398 -21.87 -21.47 4.73
N ARG A 399 -20.71 -21.53 4.08
CA ARG A 399 -19.93 -20.37 3.66
C ARG A 399 -19.53 -20.53 2.21
N LEU A 400 -19.80 -19.51 1.40
CA LEU A 400 -19.13 -19.36 0.11
C LEU A 400 -17.79 -18.67 0.34
N ILE A 401 -16.71 -19.28 -0.14
CA ILE A 401 -15.37 -18.68 -0.15
C ILE A 401 -14.87 -18.52 -1.58
N ASN A 402 -14.04 -17.50 -1.78
CA ASN A 402 -13.32 -17.26 -3.01
C ASN A 402 -11.81 -17.28 -2.72
N TRP A 403 -11.02 -17.78 -3.68
CA TRP A 403 -9.56 -17.72 -3.61
C TRP A 403 -9.07 -16.43 -4.27
N PHE A 404 -8.26 -15.65 -3.59
CA PHE A 404 -7.68 -14.44 -4.17
C PHE A 404 -6.85 -14.78 -5.43
N GLY A 405 -6.98 -13.96 -6.48
CA GLY A 405 -6.16 -14.01 -7.71
C GLY A 405 -6.59 -15.01 -8.79
N THR A 406 -7.80 -15.60 -8.71
CA THR A 406 -8.12 -16.83 -9.46
C THR A 406 -9.18 -16.74 -10.57
N TYR A 407 -9.60 -15.54 -11.00
CA TYR A 407 -10.59 -15.45 -12.08
C TYR A 407 -10.01 -15.87 -13.45
N ASP A 408 -10.62 -16.84 -14.11
CA ASP A 408 -10.15 -17.38 -15.39
C ASP A 408 -11.23 -17.36 -16.49
N GLU A 409 -10.84 -17.21 -17.76
CA GLU A 409 -11.79 -17.09 -18.88
C GLU A 409 -12.62 -18.36 -19.12
N LYS A 410 -12.07 -19.53 -18.79
CA LYS A 410 -12.69 -20.83 -19.04
C LYS A 410 -13.73 -21.16 -17.97
N ASN A 411 -13.38 -21.05 -16.69
CA ASN A 411 -14.22 -21.48 -15.57
C ASN A 411 -14.83 -20.31 -14.78
N GLY A 412 -14.41 -19.07 -15.03
CA GLY A 412 -14.84 -17.88 -14.29
C GLY A 412 -14.14 -17.79 -12.94
N LEU A 413 -14.90 -17.41 -11.91
CA LEU A 413 -14.47 -17.40 -10.51
C LEU A 413 -14.54 -18.82 -9.94
N PRO A 414 -13.41 -19.42 -9.51
CA PRO A 414 -13.42 -20.66 -8.76
C PRO A 414 -13.71 -20.35 -7.28
N ALA A 415 -14.87 -20.77 -6.82
CA ALA A 415 -15.32 -20.63 -5.44
C ALA A 415 -15.54 -22.01 -4.80
N VAL A 416 -15.59 -22.04 -3.48
CA VAL A 416 -15.89 -23.26 -2.72
C VAL A 416 -17.04 -22.97 -1.76
N LEU A 417 -18.03 -23.85 -1.77
CA LEU A 417 -19.09 -23.89 -0.78
C LEU A 417 -18.68 -24.85 0.33
N LEU A 418 -18.37 -24.29 1.49
CA LEU A 418 -18.08 -25.04 2.70
C LEU A 418 -19.36 -25.18 3.53
N MET A 419 -19.58 -26.35 4.12
CA MET A 419 -20.77 -26.65 4.91
C MET A 419 -20.40 -27.44 6.16
N ARG A 420 -20.90 -27.00 7.30
CA ARG A 420 -20.81 -27.72 8.56
C ARG A 420 -22.17 -27.82 9.24
N LYS A 421 -22.38 -28.91 9.99
CA LYS A 421 -23.55 -29.06 10.86
C LYS A 421 -23.16 -28.50 12.23
N PRO A 422 -23.90 -27.51 12.78
CA PRO A 422 -23.60 -26.98 14.12
C PRO A 422 -23.55 -28.08 15.18
N GLU A 423 -22.59 -28.01 16.09
CA GLU A 423 -22.34 -28.96 17.18
C GLU A 423 -22.12 -30.42 16.75
N SER A 424 -21.79 -30.66 15.47
CA SER A 424 -21.42 -31.99 14.97
C SER A 424 -19.91 -32.13 14.86
N GLU A 425 -19.39 -33.31 15.21
CA GLU A 425 -18.01 -33.72 14.92
C GLU A 425 -17.84 -34.27 13.50
N ASP A 426 -18.92 -34.32 12.71
CA ASP A 426 -18.86 -34.74 11.31
C ASP A 426 -17.88 -33.87 10.50
N PRO A 427 -17.14 -34.46 9.55
CA PRO A 427 -16.26 -33.69 8.70
C PRO A 427 -17.05 -32.64 7.91
N GLN A 428 -16.43 -31.47 7.74
CA GLN A 428 -16.95 -30.42 6.89
C GLN A 428 -17.11 -30.93 5.46
N ARG A 429 -18.14 -30.46 4.77
CA ARG A 429 -18.38 -30.78 3.36
C ARG A 429 -17.97 -29.60 2.49
N SER A 430 -17.24 -29.87 1.42
CA SER A 430 -16.79 -28.87 0.45
C SER A 430 -17.34 -29.22 -0.93
N TYR A 431 -17.83 -28.20 -1.65
CA TYR A 431 -18.32 -28.33 -3.02
C TYR A 431 -17.77 -27.20 -3.88
N SER A 432 -17.24 -27.54 -5.06
CA SER A 432 -16.81 -26.55 -6.05
C SER A 432 -18.00 -25.76 -6.58
N VAL A 433 -17.81 -24.45 -6.74
CA VAL A 433 -18.75 -23.49 -7.31
C VAL A 433 -18.01 -22.65 -8.34
N ASN A 434 -18.60 -22.47 -9.52
CA ASN A 434 -18.04 -21.61 -10.55
C ASN A 434 -18.94 -20.38 -10.75
N GLY A 435 -18.34 -19.19 -10.90
CA GLY A 435 -19.08 -17.94 -11.08
C GLY A 435 -18.70 -17.19 -12.34
N ARG A 436 -19.66 -16.84 -13.20
CA ARG A 436 -19.41 -15.90 -14.33
C ARG A 436 -19.83 -14.51 -13.90
N ARG A 437 -18.90 -13.54 -13.98
CA ARG A 437 -19.18 -12.17 -13.52
C ARG A 437 -19.83 -11.35 -14.61
N HIS A 438 -20.61 -10.35 -14.23
CA HIS A 438 -21.08 -9.33 -15.15
C HIS A 438 -21.10 -7.97 -14.47
N ILE A 439 -20.61 -6.95 -15.16
CA ILE A 439 -20.58 -5.59 -14.63
C ILE A 439 -22.02 -5.08 -14.44
N THR A 440 -22.32 -4.61 -13.24
CA THR A 440 -23.61 -4.00 -12.88
C THR A 440 -23.51 -2.49 -12.75
N GLN A 441 -22.36 -2.00 -12.29
CA GLN A 441 -22.12 -0.58 -12.09
C GLN A 441 -20.66 -0.24 -12.35
N VAL A 442 -20.44 0.92 -12.97
CA VAL A 442 -19.13 1.57 -13.01
C VAL A 442 -19.31 3.00 -12.49
N SER A 443 -18.70 3.31 -11.37
CA SER A 443 -18.78 4.63 -10.70
C SER A 443 -17.40 5.24 -10.52
N THR A 444 -17.39 6.54 -10.21
CA THR A 444 -16.17 7.31 -9.99
C THR A 444 -16.26 8.05 -8.67
N SER A 445 -15.12 8.23 -8.00
CA SER A 445 -15.02 9.05 -6.79
C SER A 445 -13.61 9.60 -6.63
N VAL A 446 -13.46 10.63 -5.81
CA VAL A 446 -12.16 11.11 -5.34
C VAL A 446 -12.16 10.97 -3.83
N GLY A 447 -11.24 10.16 -3.30
CA GLY A 447 -11.26 9.80 -1.89
C GLY A 447 -9.95 9.22 -1.41
N LYS A 448 -9.97 8.68 -0.19
CA LYS A 448 -8.86 7.89 0.34
C LYS A 448 -8.79 6.55 -0.39
N THR A 449 -7.59 6.00 -0.45
CA THR A 449 -7.33 4.65 -0.91
C THR A 449 -7.54 3.66 0.23
N GLU A 450 -7.65 2.38 -0.12
CA GLU A 450 -7.70 1.27 0.83
C GLU A 450 -6.64 0.22 0.44
N GLY A 451 -6.46 -0.79 1.29
CA GLY A 451 -5.55 -1.89 1.01
C GLY A 451 -4.09 -1.43 0.92
N GLY A 452 -3.33 -2.00 0.00
CA GLY A 452 -1.89 -1.71 -0.10
C GLY A 452 -1.54 -0.33 -0.64
N ALA A 453 -2.53 0.45 -1.08
CA ALA A 453 -2.36 1.85 -1.48
C ALA A 453 -2.74 2.85 -0.39
N ASP A 454 -3.23 2.41 0.79
CA ASP A 454 -3.52 3.28 1.94
C ASP A 454 -2.23 3.64 2.69
N ASN A 455 -1.44 4.47 2.03
CA ASN A 455 -0.24 5.06 2.58
C ASN A 455 -0.55 6.56 2.74
N PHE A 456 -0.68 7.05 4.00
CA PHE A 456 -0.80 8.45 4.50
C PHE A 456 -2.14 9.05 4.97
#